data_AF-B1LW82-F1
#
_entry.id   AF-B1LW82-F1
#
_cell.length_a   1.000
_cell.length_b   1.000
_cell.length_c   1.000
_cell.angle_alpha   90.00
_cell.angle_beta   90.00
_cell.angle_gamma   90.00
#
_symmetry.space_group_name_H-M   'P 1'
#
loop_
_entity.id
_entity.type
_entity.pdbx_description
1 polymer ?
#
loop_
_entity_poly.entity_id
_entity_poly.type
_entity_poly.pdbx_seq_one_letter_code
_entity_poly.pdbx_strand_id
1 'polypeptide(L)'
;MSDDFHDGNDARRYRARLRRQRRYQADYRSKLKQVRAPQKADIAAACFEELLVILGKDSKAVTGFVNAVLRRLSERFDKQEVADRFSLLVARAARDHARHGDGDGSAA
;
A
#
# COMPACT_ATOMS: atom_id res chain seq x y z
N MET A 1 -49.75 7.18 31.78
CA MET A 1 -48.34 7.60 31.94
C MET A 1 -47.55 6.39 32.41
N SER A 2 -46.90 5.69 31.49
CA SER A 2 -46.12 4.50 31.83
C SER A 2 -45.24 4.12 30.64
N ASP A 3 -44.08 4.78 30.49
CA ASP A 3 -43.10 4.44 29.44
C ASP A 3 -41.63 4.63 29.86
N ASP A 4 -41.33 4.66 31.16
CA ASP A 4 -39.97 4.99 31.65
C ASP A 4 -39.20 3.81 32.27
N PHE A 5 -39.75 2.59 32.30
CA PHE A 5 -39.10 1.45 32.99
C PHE A 5 -38.23 0.56 32.11
N HIS A 6 -38.21 0.76 30.78
CA HIS A 6 -37.52 -0.14 29.82
C HIS A 6 -36.19 0.38 29.25
N ASP A 7 -35.89 1.68 29.37
CA ASP A 7 -34.78 2.31 28.63
C ASP A 7 -33.38 1.94 29.16
N GLY A 8 -33.20 1.89 30.49
CA GLY A 8 -31.89 1.64 31.10
C GLY A 8 -31.32 0.22 30.90
N ASN A 9 -32.17 -0.79 30.69
CA ASN A 9 -31.71 -2.16 30.46
C ASN A 9 -31.35 -2.40 28.99
N ASP A 10 -32.13 -1.83 28.08
CA ASP A 10 -31.86 -1.93 26.64
C ASP A 10 -30.64 -1.10 26.24
N ALA A 11 -30.44 0.08 26.84
CA ALA A 11 -29.21 0.85 26.66
C ALA A 11 -27.95 0.07 27.10
N ARG A 12 -28.03 -0.70 28.19
CA ARG A 12 -26.92 -1.56 28.65
C ARG A 12 -26.67 -2.73 27.71
N ARG A 13 -27.73 -3.41 27.25
CA ARG A 13 -27.64 -4.49 26.25
C ARG A 13 -27.05 -4.00 24.92
N TYR A 14 -27.46 -2.82 24.48
CA TYR A 14 -26.95 -2.18 23.28
C TYR A 14 -25.45 -1.85 23.39
N ARG A 15 -25.02 -1.26 24.51
CA ARG A 15 -23.60 -0.99 24.78
C ARG A 15 -22.76 -2.27 24.85
N ALA A 16 -23.29 -3.35 25.46
CA ALA A 16 -22.61 -4.64 25.50
C ALA A 16 -22.45 -5.27 24.11
N ARG A 17 -23.48 -5.19 23.27
CA ARG A 17 -23.45 -5.66 21.87
C ARG A 17 -22.41 -4.91 21.04
N LEU A 18 -22.37 -3.57 21.15
CA LEU A 18 -21.37 -2.73 20.47
C LEU A 18 -19.94 -3.05 20.91
N ARG A 19 -19.70 -3.27 22.21
CA ARG A 19 -18.38 -3.67 22.72
C ARG A 19 -17.93 -5.02 22.14
N ARG A 20 -18.83 -6.00 22.07
CA ARG A 20 -18.54 -7.30 21.43
C ARG A 20 -18.27 -7.15 19.95
N GLN A 21 -19.03 -6.31 19.24
CA GLN A 21 -18.81 -6.04 17.82
C GLN A 21 -17.45 -5.40 17.55
N ARG A 22 -17.04 -4.42 18.37
CA ARG A 22 -15.72 -3.78 18.26
C ARG A 22 -14.58 -4.76 18.55
N ARG A 23 -14.72 -5.62 19.57
CA ARG A 23 -13.74 -6.68 19.87
C ARG A 23 -13.64 -7.67 18.70
N TYR A 24 -14.76 -8.13 18.17
CA TYR A 24 -14.77 -9.02 17.01
C TYR A 24 -14.07 -8.40 15.79
N GLN A 25 -14.34 -7.13 15.49
CA GLN A 25 -13.66 -6.43 14.39
C GLN A 25 -12.17 -6.22 14.65
N ALA A 26 -11.78 -5.93 15.89
CA ALA A 26 -10.37 -5.80 16.28
C ALA A 26 -9.64 -7.14 16.18
N ASP A 27 -10.23 -8.22 16.67
CA ASP A 27 -9.69 -9.58 16.60
C ASP A 27 -9.61 -10.06 15.15
N TYR A 28 -10.62 -9.75 14.32
CA TYR A 28 -10.60 -10.05 12.89
C TYR A 28 -9.46 -9.30 12.18
N ARG A 29 -9.29 -8.00 12.44
CA ARG A 29 -8.15 -7.22 11.90
C ARG A 29 -6.80 -7.72 12.43
N SER A 30 -6.74 -8.18 13.68
CA SER A 30 -5.53 -8.75 14.28
C SER A 30 -5.16 -10.08 13.64
N LYS A 31 -6.13 -10.97 13.40
CA LYS A 31 -5.93 -12.24 12.69
C LYS A 31 -5.48 -12.03 11.24
N LEU A 32 -6.03 -11.02 10.56
CA LEU A 32 -5.57 -10.60 9.23
C LEU A 32 -4.13 -10.05 9.20
N LYS A 33 -3.58 -9.64 10.35
CA LYS A 33 -2.19 -9.18 10.46
C LYS A 33 -1.21 -10.32 10.78
N GLN A 34 -1.64 -11.38 11.46
CA GLN A 34 -0.75 -12.45 11.97
C GLN A 34 -0.33 -13.49 10.93
N VAL A 35 -0.97 -13.55 9.76
CA VAL A 35 -0.61 -14.48 8.66
C VAL A 35 -0.50 -13.72 7.33
N ARG A 36 0.30 -12.66 7.28
CA ARG A 36 0.62 -11.98 6.01
C ARG A 36 1.92 -12.54 5.46
N ALA A 37 1.85 -13.73 4.85
CA ALA A 37 2.83 -14.06 3.83
C ALA A 37 2.67 -13.06 2.68
N PRO A 38 3.75 -12.45 2.17
CA PRO A 38 3.65 -11.54 1.05
C PRO A 38 3.09 -12.30 -0.15
N GLN A 39 2.03 -11.77 -0.74
CA GLN A 39 1.48 -12.31 -1.96
C GLN A 39 2.37 -11.90 -3.13
N LYS A 40 2.23 -12.60 -4.27
CA LYS A 40 2.97 -12.27 -5.50
C LYS A 40 2.89 -10.78 -5.86
N ALA A 41 1.74 -10.16 -5.63
CA ALA A 41 1.53 -8.73 -5.88
C ALA A 41 2.37 -7.84 -4.96
N ASP A 42 2.48 -8.19 -3.67
CA ASP A 42 3.28 -7.45 -2.70
C ASP A 42 4.77 -7.51 -3.06
N ILE A 43 5.26 -8.69 -3.45
CA ILE A 43 6.65 -8.90 -3.87
C ILE A 43 6.93 -8.12 -5.17
N ALA A 44 6.03 -8.23 -6.15
CA ALA A 44 6.18 -7.51 -7.41
C ALA A 44 6.18 -5.98 -7.21
N ALA A 45 5.34 -5.46 -6.31
CA ALA A 45 5.30 -4.05 -5.97
C ALA A 45 6.63 -3.58 -5.35
N ALA A 46 7.14 -4.29 -4.34
CA ALA A 46 8.42 -3.97 -3.70
C ALA A 46 9.59 -4.00 -4.70
N CYS A 47 9.68 -5.04 -5.54
CA CYS A 47 10.69 -5.13 -6.59
C CYS A 47 10.60 -3.98 -7.59
N PHE A 48 9.38 -3.58 -7.97
CA PHE A 48 9.18 -2.50 -8.92
C PHE A 48 9.53 -1.13 -8.33
N GLU A 49 9.18 -0.88 -7.06
CA GLU A 49 9.55 0.35 -6.36
C GLU A 49 11.07 0.55 -6.30
N GLU A 50 11.82 -0.48 -5.89
CA GLU A 50 13.29 -0.44 -5.87
C GLU A 50 13.89 -0.22 -7.27
N LEU A 51 13.32 -0.85 -8.29
CA LEU A 51 13.74 -0.64 -9.67
C LEU A 51 13.58 0.82 -10.12
N LEU A 52 12.47 1.47 -9.75
CA LEU A 52 12.23 2.89 -10.07
C LEU A 52 13.25 3.79 -9.36
N VAL A 53 13.66 3.45 -8.14
CA VAL A 53 14.72 4.18 -7.42
C VAL A 53 16.06 4.03 -8.14
N ILE A 54 16.43 2.82 -8.57
CA ILE A 54 17.65 2.58 -9.35
C ILE A 54 17.64 3.43 -10.62
N LEU A 55 16.52 3.41 -11.36
CA LEU A 55 16.35 4.19 -12.59
C LEU A 55 16.40 5.71 -12.34
N GLY A 56 15.96 6.17 -11.18
CA GLY A 56 16.07 7.57 -10.78
C GLY A 56 17.51 8.02 -10.54
N LYS A 57 18.40 7.10 -10.13
CA LYS A 57 19.83 7.37 -9.91
C LYS A 57 20.67 7.16 -11.18
N ASP A 58 20.39 6.09 -11.91
CA ASP A 58 21.01 5.77 -13.20
C ASP A 58 19.95 5.24 -14.17
N SER A 59 19.59 6.10 -15.12
CA SER A 59 18.57 5.79 -16.14
C SER A 59 18.99 4.68 -17.09
N LYS A 60 20.27 4.29 -17.13
CA LYS A 60 20.79 3.24 -18.03
C LYS A 60 20.97 1.88 -17.36
N ALA A 61 20.92 1.81 -16.03
CA ALA A 61 21.23 0.61 -15.24
C ALA A 61 20.47 -0.66 -15.68
N VAL A 62 19.22 -0.50 -16.13
CA VAL A 62 18.34 -1.63 -16.53
C VAL A 62 17.63 -1.36 -17.86
N THR A 63 18.33 -0.72 -18.81
CA THR A 63 17.76 -0.29 -20.11
C THR A 63 17.03 -1.41 -20.85
N GLY A 64 17.59 -2.63 -20.87
CA GLY A 64 16.97 -3.79 -21.54
C GLY A 64 15.61 -4.18 -20.92
N PHE A 65 15.49 -4.10 -19.60
CA PHE A 65 14.25 -4.35 -18.88
C PHE A 65 13.21 -3.27 -19.19
N VAL A 66 13.60 -1.99 -19.10
CA VAL A 66 12.69 -0.86 -19.37
C VAL A 66 12.13 -0.95 -20.78
N ASN A 67 12.99 -1.20 -21.77
CA ASN A 67 12.55 -1.34 -23.16
C ASN A 67 11.56 -2.50 -23.34
N ALA A 68 11.77 -3.63 -22.65
CA ALA A 68 10.85 -4.77 -22.71
C ALA A 68 9.48 -4.45 -22.08
N VAL A 69 9.46 -3.72 -20.97
CA VAL A 69 8.23 -3.28 -20.29
C VAL A 69 7.46 -2.28 -21.16
N LEU A 70 8.14 -1.24 -21.64
CA LEU A 70 7.53 -0.21 -22.50
C LEU A 70 6.96 -0.84 -23.78
N ARG A 71 7.70 -1.78 -24.40
CA ARG A 71 7.22 -2.53 -25.57
C ARG A 71 5.90 -3.25 -25.26
N ARG A 72 5.86 -4.05 -24.18
CA ARG A 72 4.65 -4.81 -23.80
C ARG A 72 3.46 -3.91 -23.46
N LEU A 73 3.71 -2.76 -22.83
CA LEU A 73 2.64 -1.81 -22.52
C LEU A 73 2.13 -1.10 -23.78
N SER A 74 3.03 -0.75 -24.71
CA SER A 74 2.65 -0.11 -25.98
C SER A 74 1.85 -1.02 -26.92
N GLU A 75 1.80 -2.34 -26.67
CA GLU A 75 0.89 -3.25 -27.39
C GLU A 75 -0.59 -2.98 -27.06
N ARG A 76 -0.88 -2.32 -25.93
CA ARG A 76 -2.24 -2.11 -25.42
C ARG A 76 -2.59 -0.66 -25.16
N PHE A 77 -1.61 0.23 -25.14
CA PHE A 77 -1.76 1.63 -24.77
C PHE A 77 -0.92 2.52 -25.69
N ASP A 78 -1.25 3.81 -25.72
CA ASP A 78 -0.46 4.78 -26.48
C ASP A 78 0.99 4.82 -25.98
N LYS A 79 1.93 4.78 -26.92
CA LYS A 79 3.36 4.68 -26.60
C LYS A 79 3.86 5.94 -25.88
N GLN A 80 3.39 7.12 -26.29
CA GLN A 80 3.80 8.38 -25.69
C GLN A 80 3.25 8.47 -24.26
N GLU A 81 1.97 8.15 -24.08
CA GLU A 81 1.35 8.15 -22.75
C GLU A 81 2.04 7.16 -21.80
N VAL A 82 2.38 5.95 -22.25
CA VAL A 82 3.11 4.97 -21.45
C VAL A 82 4.49 5.49 -21.03
N ALA A 83 5.25 6.09 -21.95
CA ALA A 83 6.57 6.64 -21.65
C ALA A 83 6.51 7.80 -20.66
N ASP A 84 5.52 8.69 -20.81
CA ASP A 84 5.32 9.85 -19.92
C ASP A 84 4.92 9.38 -18.52
N ARG A 85 3.97 8.45 -18.42
CA ARG A 85 3.56 7.86 -17.14
C ARG A 85 4.71 7.14 -16.44
N PHE A 86 5.51 6.38 -17.18
CA PHE A 86 6.66 5.69 -16.63
C PHE A 86 7.70 6.67 -16.09
N SER A 87 8.00 7.74 -16.84
CA SER A 87 8.94 8.78 -16.43
C SER A 87 8.48 9.51 -15.16
N LEU A 88 7.17 9.78 -15.02
CA LEU A 88 6.59 10.36 -13.80
C LEU A 88 6.74 9.45 -12.58
N LEU A 89 6.61 8.13 -12.75
CA LEU A 89 6.79 7.15 -11.68
C LEU A 89 8.25 7.12 -11.19
N VAL A 90 9.21 7.10 -12.12
CA VAL A 90 10.64 7.16 -11.79
C VAL A 90 10.95 8.45 -11.02
N ALA A 91 10.50 9.61 -11.54
CA ALA A 91 10.73 10.90 -10.89
C ALA A 91 10.07 11.01 -9.51
N ARG A 92 8.93 10.34 -9.30
CA ARG A 92 8.28 10.28 -7.99
C ARG A 92 9.06 9.40 -7.02
N ALA A 93 9.43 8.18 -7.42
CA ALA A 93 10.18 7.26 -6.58
C ALA A 93 11.53 7.87 -6.14
N ALA A 94 12.24 8.54 -7.04
CA ALA A 94 13.49 9.23 -6.72
C ALA A 94 13.29 10.33 -5.65
N ARG A 95 12.20 11.12 -5.75
CA ARG A 95 11.86 12.16 -4.78
C ARG A 95 11.44 11.60 -3.43
N ASP A 96 10.62 10.55 -3.44
CA ASP A 96 10.12 9.95 -2.21
C ASP A 96 11.26 9.23 -1.45
N HIS A 97 12.17 8.56 -2.18
CA HIS A 97 13.40 8.01 -1.60
C HIS A 97 14.32 9.11 -1.05
N ALA A 98 14.48 10.25 -1.74
CA ALA A 98 15.29 11.36 -1.21
C ALA A 98 14.72 11.96 0.10
N ARG A 99 13.41 11.88 0.31
CA ARG A 99 12.76 12.35 1.55
C ARG A 99 12.83 11.36 2.70
N HIS A 100 12.94 10.07 2.41
CA HIS A 100 12.87 9.00 3.42
C HIS A 100 14.23 8.31 3.65
N GLY A 101 15.20 8.47 2.76
CA GLY A 101 16.50 7.78 2.78
C GLY A 101 17.55 8.35 3.75
N ASP A 102 17.34 9.52 4.34
CA ASP A 102 18.29 10.14 5.29
C ASP A 102 18.07 9.70 6.77
N GLY A 103 17.09 8.81 7.03
CA GLY A 103 16.72 8.39 8.38
C GLY A 103 17.36 7.10 8.90
N ASP A 104 18.05 6.32 8.05
CA ASP A 104 18.51 4.96 8.40
C ASP A 104 20.05 4.86 8.48
N GLY A 105 20.67 5.92 8.99
CA GLY A 105 22.12 6.07 9.11
C GLY A 105 22.59 6.46 10.51
N SER A 106 22.04 5.90 11.58
CA SER A 106 22.67 5.96 12.92
C SER A 106 21.99 5.03 13.94
N ALA A 107 22.34 3.75 13.90
CA ALA A 107 22.32 2.88 15.08
C ALA A 107 23.37 1.78 14.90
N ALA A 108 24.64 2.19 15.05
CA ALA A 108 25.75 1.29 15.35
C ALA A 108 25.87 1.15 16.87
#